data_AF-W4UQT5-F1
#
_entry.id   AF-W4UQT5-F1
#
_cell.length_a   1.000
_cell.length_b   1.000
_cell.length_c   1.000
_cell.angle_alpha   90.00
_cell.angle_beta   90.00
_cell.angle_gamma   90.00
#
_symmetry.space_group_name_H-M   'P 1'
#
loop_
_entity.id
_entity.type
_entity.pdbx_description
1 polymer ?
#
loop_
_entity_poly.entity_id
_entity_poly.type
_entity_poly.pdbx_seq_one_letter_code
_entity_poly.pdbx_strand_id
1 'polypeptide(L)'
;MKKIVTLFLFFLAISHSFYAQDIERNIKERLTDYFSNYKPTAKINAPKLKDINVDYDRRVITINATESFAYQPFLPETVDAVYDQIKALLPGPVNFFNLTICANGKPIEDLIPNIYRKKKKDKERLSLHIDYKGNPWVKNVSRGNEISRGLQNRHIALWQSHGNYFKNDQNEWGWQRPRLFCTTEDQFTQSFILPYVIPMLENAGAYVYTPRERDTQKNEIIVDNDTPNASIYLEETSKKARWETASARGFAQTKRIYTDGESPFQTGTCRFISTEKKKKKNKDQAFASWIPTLPATGEYAVYVTYQTLPNSVSDATYLVFHKGGVTEFKVNQQMGNGTWYISVLSSSIRGIMTTAWWFLTMRATKTAWFVPMPYVSEVVWVILRVRAKPADFPVIWRVPVTLPSGTVCLMTYMPDARERTIMWTT
;
A
#
# COMPACT_ATOMS: atom_id res chain seq x y z
N MET A 1 -64.76 13.77 -45.54
CA MET A 1 -63.29 13.93 -45.67
C MET A 1 -62.54 13.78 -44.35
N LYS A 2 -62.85 14.53 -43.27
CA LYS A 2 -62.14 14.40 -41.97
C LYS A 2 -62.06 12.97 -41.41
N LYS A 3 -63.17 12.19 -41.40
CA LYS A 3 -63.19 10.80 -40.90
C LYS A 3 -62.31 9.81 -41.69
N ILE A 4 -62.13 10.03 -43.00
CA ILE A 4 -61.30 9.18 -43.87
C ILE A 4 -59.82 9.47 -43.64
N VAL A 5 -59.47 10.76 -43.42
CA VAL A 5 -58.10 11.17 -43.09
C VAL A 5 -57.67 10.63 -41.72
N THR A 6 -58.57 10.63 -40.72
CA THR A 6 -58.25 10.06 -39.40
C THR A 6 -58.05 8.54 -39.46
N LEU A 7 -58.87 7.82 -40.24
CA LEU A 7 -58.73 6.38 -40.44
C LEU A 7 -57.42 6.03 -41.17
N PHE A 8 -57.05 6.82 -42.18
CA PHE A 8 -55.80 6.63 -42.93
C PHE A 8 -54.56 6.90 -42.07
N LEU A 9 -54.59 7.94 -41.23
CA LEU A 9 -53.54 8.21 -40.23
C LEU A 9 -53.43 7.09 -39.19
N PHE A 10 -54.56 6.49 -38.79
CA PHE A 10 -54.57 5.35 -37.88
C PHE A 10 -53.96 4.10 -38.52
N PHE A 11 -54.26 3.80 -39.78
CA PHE A 11 -53.62 2.71 -40.53
C PHE A 11 -52.12 2.94 -40.76
N LEU A 12 -51.69 4.18 -41.00
CA LEU A 12 -50.27 4.55 -41.11
C LEU A 12 -49.51 4.39 -39.78
N ALA A 13 -50.14 4.74 -38.65
CA ALA A 13 -49.57 4.57 -37.32
C ALA A 13 -49.44 3.08 -36.94
N ILE A 14 -50.43 2.26 -37.32
CA ILE A 14 -50.39 0.81 -37.10
C ILE A 14 -49.29 0.16 -37.95
N SER A 15 -49.18 0.52 -39.23
CA SER A 15 -48.16 -0.05 -40.12
C SER A 15 -46.73 0.34 -39.70
N HIS A 16 -46.52 1.57 -39.21
CA HIS A 16 -45.25 1.98 -38.61
C HIS A 16 -44.93 1.19 -37.32
N SER A 17 -45.94 0.93 -36.48
CA SER A 17 -45.76 0.17 -35.24
C SER A 17 -45.37 -1.29 -35.49
N PHE A 18 -45.97 -1.95 -36.49
CA PHE A 18 -45.59 -3.31 -36.89
C PHE A 18 -44.18 -3.36 -37.48
N TYR A 19 -43.82 -2.39 -38.32
CA TYR A 19 -42.48 -2.31 -38.92
C TYR A 19 -41.39 -2.07 -37.86
N ALA A 20 -41.65 -1.25 -36.84
CA ALA A 20 -40.73 -1.03 -35.72
C ALA A 20 -40.54 -2.31 -34.87
N GLN A 21 -41.62 -3.05 -34.60
CA GLN A 21 -41.54 -4.33 -33.86
C GLN A 21 -40.73 -5.40 -34.60
N ASP A 22 -40.87 -5.49 -35.92
CA ASP A 22 -40.09 -6.44 -36.73
C ASP A 22 -38.60 -6.08 -36.77
N ILE A 23 -38.26 -4.78 -36.81
CA ILE A 23 -36.87 -4.30 -36.72
C ILE A 23 -36.27 -4.65 -35.36
N GLU A 24 -36.97 -4.38 -34.26
CA GLU A 24 -36.47 -4.68 -32.91
C GLU A 24 -36.25 -6.18 -32.69
N ARG A 25 -37.16 -7.04 -33.18
CA ARG A 25 -36.97 -8.49 -33.14
C ARG A 25 -35.71 -8.91 -33.90
N ASN A 26 -35.52 -8.37 -35.11
CA ASN A 26 -34.35 -8.67 -35.93
C ASN A 26 -33.03 -8.25 -35.25
N ILE A 27 -32.99 -7.05 -34.67
CA ILE A 27 -31.83 -6.56 -33.90
C ILE A 27 -31.56 -7.52 -32.73
N LYS A 28 -32.60 -7.89 -31.98
CA LYS A 28 -32.48 -8.77 -30.81
C LYS A 28 -31.91 -10.14 -31.18
N GLU A 29 -32.37 -10.74 -32.27
CA GLU A 29 -31.85 -12.03 -32.76
C GLU A 29 -30.37 -11.92 -33.14
N ARG A 30 -29.99 -10.93 -33.95
CA ARG A 30 -28.59 -10.73 -34.38
C ARG A 30 -27.65 -10.46 -33.21
N LEU A 31 -28.09 -9.64 -32.25
CA LEU A 31 -27.28 -9.34 -31.07
C LEU A 31 -27.20 -10.53 -30.12
N THR A 32 -28.27 -11.30 -29.96
CA THR A 32 -28.25 -12.53 -29.17
C THR A 32 -27.22 -13.52 -29.75
N ASP A 33 -27.18 -13.68 -31.06
CA ASP A 33 -26.19 -14.52 -31.74
C ASP A 33 -24.76 -13.97 -31.57
N TYR A 34 -24.58 -12.67 -31.75
CA TYR A 34 -23.28 -12.00 -31.54
C TYR A 34 -22.74 -12.24 -30.12
N PHE A 35 -23.53 -11.97 -29.08
CA PHE A 35 -23.08 -12.15 -27.69
C PHE A 35 -22.86 -13.63 -27.35
N SER A 36 -23.67 -14.54 -27.89
CA SER A 36 -23.49 -15.99 -27.68
C SER A 36 -22.19 -16.52 -28.29
N ASN A 37 -21.75 -15.93 -29.40
CA ASN A 37 -20.50 -16.29 -30.09
C ASN A 37 -19.33 -15.37 -29.73
N TYR A 38 -19.54 -14.38 -28.86
CA TYR A 38 -18.50 -13.44 -28.46
C TYR A 38 -17.40 -14.17 -27.68
N LYS A 39 -16.15 -13.97 -28.11
CA LYS A 39 -14.97 -14.56 -27.46
C LYS A 39 -14.28 -13.52 -26.59
N PRO A 40 -14.48 -13.55 -25.27
CA PRO A 40 -13.83 -12.61 -24.37
C PRO A 40 -12.32 -12.86 -24.31
N THR A 41 -11.58 -11.79 -24.03
CA THR A 41 -10.11 -11.87 -23.89
C THR A 41 -9.68 -12.53 -22.58
N ALA A 42 -10.59 -12.64 -21.60
CA ALA A 42 -10.38 -13.26 -20.31
C ALA A 42 -11.25 -14.52 -20.14
N LYS A 43 -10.86 -15.41 -19.22
CA LYS A 43 -11.67 -16.56 -18.81
C LYS A 43 -12.84 -16.10 -17.93
N ILE A 44 -13.94 -15.73 -18.58
CA ILE A 44 -15.16 -15.26 -17.94
C ILE A 44 -16.36 -16.07 -18.42
N ASN A 45 -17.47 -15.97 -17.68
CA ASN A 45 -18.76 -16.46 -18.17
C ASN A 45 -19.11 -15.73 -19.48
N ALA A 46 -19.67 -16.47 -20.44
CA ALA A 46 -20.06 -15.90 -21.73
C ALA A 46 -21.02 -14.70 -21.51
N PRO A 47 -20.76 -13.54 -22.14
CA PRO A 47 -21.69 -12.42 -22.10
C PRO A 47 -22.96 -12.75 -22.88
N LYS A 48 -24.08 -12.17 -22.45
CA LYS A 48 -25.36 -12.31 -23.12
C LYS A 48 -25.99 -10.94 -23.33
N LEU A 49 -26.88 -10.85 -24.31
CA LEU A 49 -27.79 -9.72 -24.42
C LEU A 49 -28.76 -9.72 -23.24
N LYS A 50 -28.86 -8.60 -22.52
CA LYS A 50 -29.85 -8.40 -21.45
C LYS A 50 -31.10 -7.74 -22.01
N ASP A 51 -30.94 -6.56 -22.60
CA ASP A 51 -32.04 -5.80 -23.21
C ASP A 51 -31.50 -4.81 -24.25
N ILE A 52 -32.43 -4.24 -25.03
CA ILE A 52 -32.17 -3.20 -26.03
C ILE A 52 -33.23 -2.13 -25.85
N ASN A 53 -32.83 -0.87 -25.95
CA ASN A 53 -33.73 0.27 -26.05
C ASN A 53 -33.44 1.04 -27.35
N VAL A 54 -34.45 1.16 -28.22
CA VAL A 54 -34.37 1.93 -29.47
C VAL A 54 -35.24 3.17 -29.35
N ASP A 55 -34.61 4.33 -29.32
CA ASP A 55 -35.27 5.63 -29.35
C ASP A 55 -35.25 6.15 -30.79
N TYR A 56 -36.35 5.97 -31.52
CA TYR A 56 -36.48 6.39 -32.91
C TYR A 56 -36.52 7.91 -33.08
N ASP A 57 -37.07 8.64 -32.10
CA ASP A 57 -37.18 10.10 -32.14
C ASP A 57 -35.81 10.76 -31.99
N ARG A 58 -35.01 10.27 -31.03
CA ARG A 58 -33.64 10.75 -30.79
C ARG A 58 -32.60 10.07 -31.67
N ARG A 59 -32.99 9.03 -32.40
CA ARG A 59 -32.11 8.16 -33.22
C ARG A 59 -30.96 7.59 -32.38
N VAL A 60 -31.30 6.96 -31.26
CA VAL A 60 -30.34 6.35 -30.31
C VAL A 60 -30.69 4.88 -30.09
N ILE A 61 -29.68 4.02 -30.02
CA ILE A 61 -29.81 2.62 -29.59
C ILE A 61 -28.92 2.42 -28.37
N THR A 62 -29.51 1.92 -27.29
CA THR A 62 -28.77 1.45 -26.12
C THR A 62 -28.87 -0.07 -26.03
N ILE A 63 -27.72 -0.75 -26.06
CA ILE A 63 -27.64 -2.20 -25.92
C ILE A 63 -27.10 -2.51 -24.54
N ASN A 64 -27.85 -3.25 -23.73
CA ASN A 64 -27.39 -3.69 -22.41
C ASN A 64 -26.95 -5.15 -22.48
N ALA A 65 -25.69 -5.42 -22.19
CA ALA A 65 -25.15 -6.76 -22.00
C ALA A 65 -25.21 -7.17 -20.51
N THR A 66 -25.11 -8.47 -20.24
CA THR A 66 -24.97 -8.98 -18.87
C THR A 66 -23.67 -8.49 -18.21
N GLU A 67 -23.67 -8.46 -16.88
CA GLU A 67 -22.50 -8.03 -16.07
C GLU A 67 -21.22 -8.79 -16.41
N SER A 68 -21.33 -10.05 -16.83
CA SER A 68 -20.18 -10.85 -17.27
C SER A 68 -19.36 -10.15 -18.37
N PHE A 69 -19.99 -9.35 -19.23
CA PHE A 69 -19.28 -8.58 -20.25
C PHE A 69 -18.30 -7.54 -19.67
N ALA A 70 -18.55 -7.06 -18.44
CA ALA A 70 -17.67 -6.14 -17.73
C ALA A 70 -16.46 -6.82 -17.05
N TYR A 71 -16.41 -8.15 -17.00
CA TYR A 71 -15.36 -8.91 -16.30
C TYR A 71 -14.10 -9.13 -17.14
N GLN A 72 -14.06 -8.63 -18.37
CA GLN A 72 -12.86 -8.61 -19.21
C GLN A 72 -12.21 -7.22 -19.22
N PRO A 73 -10.90 -7.12 -19.51
CA PRO A 73 -10.25 -5.84 -19.69
C PRO A 73 -10.73 -5.16 -20.98
N PHE A 74 -11.20 -3.91 -20.87
CA PHE A 74 -11.49 -3.06 -22.02
C PHE A 74 -10.30 -2.14 -22.32
N LEU A 75 -9.80 -2.23 -23.54
CA LEU A 75 -8.86 -1.30 -24.17
C LEU A 75 -9.59 -0.48 -25.25
N PRO A 76 -9.10 0.71 -25.61
CA PRO A 76 -9.71 1.52 -26.67
C PRO A 76 -9.97 0.72 -27.96
N GLU A 77 -8.99 -0.07 -28.40
CA GLU A 77 -9.08 -0.85 -29.64
C GLU A 77 -10.13 -1.95 -29.55
N THR A 78 -10.25 -2.61 -28.39
CA THR A 78 -11.26 -3.64 -28.17
C THR A 78 -12.67 -3.06 -28.10
N VAL A 79 -12.82 -1.86 -27.54
CA VAL A 79 -14.09 -1.14 -27.48
C VAL A 79 -14.49 -0.70 -28.89
N ASP A 80 -13.58 -0.06 -29.62
CA ASP A 80 -13.81 0.36 -31.01
C ASP A 80 -14.22 -0.84 -31.89
N ALA A 81 -13.51 -1.96 -31.78
CA ALA A 81 -13.85 -3.18 -32.52
C ALA A 81 -15.25 -3.73 -32.18
N VAL A 82 -15.65 -3.71 -30.91
CA VAL A 82 -17.00 -4.14 -30.49
C VAL A 82 -18.07 -3.20 -31.07
N TYR A 83 -17.85 -1.89 -31.02
CA TYR A 83 -18.74 -0.91 -31.62
C TYR A 83 -18.88 -1.11 -33.14
N ASP A 84 -17.76 -1.30 -33.85
CA ASP A 84 -17.75 -1.52 -35.29
C ASP A 84 -18.46 -2.82 -35.69
N GLN A 85 -18.19 -3.92 -34.97
CA GLN A 85 -18.83 -5.22 -35.19
C GLN A 85 -20.35 -5.13 -34.98
N ILE A 86 -20.80 -4.54 -33.87
CA ILE A 86 -22.22 -4.38 -33.59
C ILE A 86 -22.87 -3.45 -34.60
N LYS A 87 -22.24 -2.34 -34.96
CA LYS A 87 -22.79 -1.39 -35.95
C LYS A 87 -22.98 -2.05 -37.32
N ALA A 88 -22.05 -2.91 -37.73
CA ALA A 88 -22.18 -3.70 -38.97
C ALA A 88 -23.32 -4.73 -38.93
N LEU A 89 -23.71 -5.20 -37.75
CA LEU A 89 -24.84 -6.12 -37.58
C LEU A 89 -26.20 -5.42 -37.62
N LEU A 90 -26.26 -4.12 -37.31
CA LEU A 90 -27.52 -3.38 -37.27
C LEU A 90 -28.15 -3.21 -38.67
N PRO A 91 -29.47 -3.36 -38.82
CA PRO A 91 -30.15 -3.17 -40.11
C PRO A 91 -30.23 -1.69 -40.52
N GLY A 92 -30.54 -1.47 -41.81
CA GLY A 92 -30.51 -0.20 -42.54
C GLY A 92 -30.83 1.09 -41.76
N PRO A 93 -32.09 1.47 -41.48
CA PRO A 93 -32.35 2.81 -40.94
C PRO A 93 -31.70 3.04 -39.57
N VAL A 94 -31.56 1.97 -38.78
CA VAL A 94 -31.06 2.01 -37.40
C VAL A 94 -29.53 1.92 -37.29
N ASN A 95 -28.81 1.45 -38.31
CA ASN A 95 -27.33 1.46 -38.29
C ASN A 95 -26.73 2.88 -38.35
N PHE A 96 -27.56 3.86 -38.72
CA PHE A 96 -27.25 5.29 -38.68
C PHE A 96 -27.57 5.95 -37.33
N PHE A 97 -28.15 5.22 -36.38
CA PHE A 97 -28.46 5.76 -35.05
C PHE A 97 -27.19 5.85 -34.21
N ASN A 98 -27.21 6.75 -33.22
CA ASN A 98 -26.16 6.80 -32.21
C ASN A 98 -26.23 5.55 -31.35
N LEU A 99 -25.13 4.82 -31.25
CA LEU A 99 -25.05 3.55 -30.55
C LEU A 99 -24.31 3.73 -29.22
N THR A 100 -24.90 3.21 -28.14
CA THR A 100 -24.27 3.07 -26.83
C THR A 100 -24.36 1.61 -26.40
N ILE A 101 -23.23 1.01 -26.06
CA ILE A 101 -23.17 -0.36 -25.57
C ILE A 101 -22.81 -0.31 -24.09
N CYS A 102 -23.66 -0.91 -23.27
CA CYS A 102 -23.56 -0.87 -21.82
C CYS A 102 -23.28 -2.25 -21.23
N ALA A 103 -22.45 -2.28 -20.18
CA ALA A 103 -22.26 -3.43 -19.31
C ALA A 103 -22.22 -2.94 -17.85
N ASN A 104 -22.87 -3.67 -16.94
CA ASN A 104 -22.96 -3.30 -15.53
C ASN A 104 -23.46 -1.84 -15.33
N GLY A 105 -24.45 -1.43 -16.13
CA GLY A 105 -25.08 -0.11 -16.06
C GLY A 105 -24.23 1.06 -16.57
N LYS A 106 -23.07 0.82 -17.19
CA LYS A 106 -22.19 1.86 -17.74
C LYS A 106 -21.83 1.60 -19.20
N PRO A 107 -21.61 2.64 -20.02
CA PRO A 107 -21.01 2.48 -21.35
C PRO A 107 -19.68 1.74 -21.27
N ILE A 108 -19.41 0.83 -22.21
CA ILE A 108 -18.19 -0.01 -22.16
C ILE A 108 -16.90 0.81 -22.32
N GLU A 109 -16.95 1.96 -22.99
CA GLU A 109 -15.86 2.93 -23.07
C GLU A 109 -15.50 3.52 -21.70
N ASP A 110 -16.45 3.57 -20.76
CA ASP A 110 -16.17 4.02 -19.40
C ASP A 110 -15.48 2.96 -18.54
N LEU A 111 -15.55 1.70 -18.97
CA LEU A 111 -14.82 0.61 -18.34
C LEU A 111 -13.34 0.61 -18.70
N ILE A 112 -12.92 1.36 -19.73
CA ILE A 112 -11.51 1.53 -20.09
C ILE A 112 -10.75 2.18 -18.90
N PRO A 113 -9.72 1.51 -18.34
CA PRO A 113 -8.91 2.07 -17.28
C PRO A 113 -8.25 3.39 -17.71
N ASN A 114 -8.17 4.36 -16.79
CA ASN A 114 -7.61 5.70 -17.06
C ASN A 114 -6.18 5.69 -17.65
N ILE A 115 -5.40 4.63 -17.43
CA ILE A 115 -4.06 4.47 -17.99
C ILE A 115 -4.08 4.21 -19.51
N TYR A 116 -5.18 3.64 -20.04
CA TYR A 116 -5.34 3.30 -21.45
C TYR A 116 -6.25 4.27 -22.21
N ARG A 117 -6.94 5.19 -21.52
CA ARG A 117 -7.80 6.18 -22.19
C ARG A 117 -6.95 7.14 -23.05
N LYS A 118 -7.24 7.17 -24.36
CA LYS A 118 -6.62 8.10 -25.33
C LYS A 118 -7.12 9.55 -25.17
N LYS A 119 -8.35 9.71 -24.69
CA LYS A 119 -9.04 11.00 -24.53
C LYS A 119 -8.98 11.48 -23.07
N LYS A 120 -9.97 12.27 -22.66
CA LYS A 120 -10.15 12.77 -21.29
C LYS A 120 -10.21 11.62 -20.29
N LYS A 121 -9.34 11.68 -19.26
CA LYS A 121 -9.40 10.78 -18.11
C LYS A 121 -10.69 11.02 -17.32
N ASP A 122 -11.25 9.93 -16.80
CA ASP A 122 -12.33 9.99 -15.83
C ASP A 122 -11.76 10.50 -14.49
N LYS A 123 -12.16 11.71 -14.11
CA LYS A 123 -11.68 12.37 -12.89
C LYS A 123 -12.22 11.73 -11.62
N GLU A 124 -13.39 11.08 -11.68
CA GLU A 124 -13.97 10.38 -10.51
C GLU A 124 -13.16 9.15 -10.12
N ARG A 125 -12.42 8.58 -11.09
CA ARG A 125 -11.52 7.43 -10.92
C ARG A 125 -10.06 7.83 -10.68
N LEU A 126 -9.76 9.12 -10.52
CA LEU A 126 -8.45 9.57 -10.08
C LEU A 126 -8.42 9.65 -8.57
N SER A 127 -7.30 9.32 -7.96
CA SER A 127 -7.06 9.54 -6.54
C SER A 127 -7.14 11.05 -6.24
N LEU A 128 -8.28 11.48 -5.72
CA LEU A 128 -8.59 12.88 -5.43
C LEU A 128 -7.66 13.42 -4.35
N HIS A 129 -6.81 14.40 -4.69
CA HIS A 129 -6.07 15.30 -3.77
C HIS A 129 -5.30 14.66 -2.60
N ILE A 130 -4.97 13.36 -2.66
CA ILE A 130 -4.17 12.65 -1.64
C ILE A 130 -2.65 12.77 -1.87
N ASP A 131 -2.23 13.73 -2.68
CA ASP A 131 -0.81 13.95 -2.94
C ASP A 131 -0.16 14.59 -1.71
N TYR A 132 0.74 13.83 -1.08
CA TYR A 132 1.49 14.33 0.05
C TYR A 132 2.46 15.44 -0.42
N LYS A 133 2.32 16.62 0.19
CA LYS A 133 3.18 17.79 -0.06
C LYS A 133 4.17 17.94 1.09
N GLY A 134 5.41 17.52 0.88
CA GLY A 134 6.47 17.64 1.88
C GLY A 134 7.57 16.60 1.73
N ASN A 135 8.48 16.57 2.69
CA ASN A 135 9.50 15.54 2.79
C ASN A 135 8.84 14.23 3.27
N PRO A 136 9.02 13.11 2.55
CA PRO A 136 8.46 11.83 2.97
C PRO A 136 9.01 11.45 4.35
N TRP A 137 8.36 10.51 5.03
CA TRP A 137 8.85 10.03 6.33
C TRP A 137 10.29 9.52 6.17
N VAL A 138 10.56 8.88 5.03
CA VAL A 138 11.83 8.24 4.73
C VAL A 138 12.12 8.40 3.25
N LYS A 139 13.34 8.82 2.92
CA LYS A 139 13.86 8.83 1.55
C LYS A 139 15.18 8.08 1.51
N ASN A 140 15.26 7.01 0.74
CA ASN A 140 16.53 6.37 0.37
C ASN A 140 17.25 7.27 -0.63
N VAL A 141 18.32 7.94 -0.20
CA VAL A 141 19.13 8.83 -1.04
C VAL A 141 20.08 8.06 -1.94
N SER A 142 20.53 6.89 -1.49
CA SER A 142 21.40 6.00 -2.27
C SER A 142 20.68 5.31 -3.43
N ARG A 143 19.35 5.42 -3.52
CA ARG A 143 18.59 4.93 -4.67
C ARG A 143 18.94 5.74 -5.91
N GLY A 144 19.48 5.09 -6.94
CA GLY A 144 19.96 5.74 -8.17
C GLY A 144 18.88 6.30 -9.10
N ASN A 145 17.59 6.25 -8.75
CA ASN A 145 16.51 6.73 -9.59
C ASN A 145 15.38 7.40 -8.78
N GLU A 146 14.75 8.41 -9.38
CA GLU A 146 13.50 9.00 -8.88
C GLU A 146 12.30 8.45 -9.66
N ILE A 147 11.19 8.20 -8.97
CA ILE A 147 10.01 7.59 -9.59
C ILE A 147 9.02 8.68 -9.96
N SER A 148 8.95 9.01 -11.26
CA SER A 148 8.11 10.10 -11.76
C SER A 148 6.66 9.71 -12.04
N ARG A 149 6.36 8.41 -12.20
CA ARG A 149 5.04 7.89 -12.62
C ARG A 149 4.54 6.76 -11.72
N GLY A 150 4.79 6.86 -10.42
CA GLY A 150 4.42 5.87 -9.42
C GLY A 150 3.85 6.48 -8.14
N LEU A 151 4.23 5.90 -7.01
CA LEU A 151 3.79 6.24 -5.67
C LEU A 151 4.83 7.05 -4.88
N GLN A 152 5.76 7.71 -5.58
CA GLN A 152 6.84 8.50 -4.99
C GLN A 152 6.33 9.41 -3.87
N ASN A 153 6.98 9.32 -2.71
CA ASN A 153 6.70 10.11 -1.49
C ASN A 153 5.32 9.89 -0.86
N ARG A 154 4.54 8.91 -1.33
CA ARG A 154 3.26 8.55 -0.69
C ARG A 154 3.50 7.62 0.48
N HIS A 155 2.73 7.78 1.54
CA HIS A 155 2.71 6.86 2.67
C HIS A 155 1.52 5.92 2.55
N ILE A 156 1.77 4.62 2.66
CA ILE A 156 0.75 3.59 2.64
C ILE A 156 0.82 2.84 3.96
N ALA A 157 -0.26 2.87 4.73
CA ALA A 157 -0.40 1.98 5.87
C ALA A 157 -1.13 0.71 5.38
N LEU A 158 -0.45 -0.43 5.47
CA LEU A 158 -0.87 -1.71 4.92
C LEU A 158 -1.10 -2.71 6.04
N TRP A 159 -2.34 -3.18 6.17
CA TRP A 159 -2.70 -4.24 7.11
C TRP A 159 -2.69 -5.59 6.40
N GLN A 160 -1.72 -6.42 6.74
CA GLN A 160 -1.73 -7.84 6.39
C GLN A 160 -2.67 -8.61 7.33
N SER A 161 -3.99 -8.35 7.27
CA SER A 161 -4.97 -9.10 8.07
C SER A 161 -4.83 -10.61 7.82
N HIS A 162 -5.01 -11.52 8.77
CA HIS A 162 -5.40 -11.36 10.17
C HIS A 162 -4.20 -11.61 11.11
N GLY A 163 -4.44 -12.24 12.25
CA GLY A 163 -3.44 -12.58 13.24
C GLY A 163 -4.03 -13.53 14.27
N ASN A 164 -3.17 -14.15 15.07
CA ASN A 164 -3.65 -14.94 16.20
C ASN A 164 -4.37 -13.97 17.17
N TYR A 165 -5.41 -14.38 17.88
CA TYR A 165 -6.17 -13.53 18.82
C TYR A 165 -6.70 -14.38 19.98
N PHE A 166 -7.07 -13.73 21.09
CA PHE A 166 -7.50 -14.45 22.28
C PHE A 166 -8.99 -14.77 22.17
N LYS A 167 -9.33 -16.04 22.24
CA LYS A 167 -10.70 -16.55 22.18
C LYS A 167 -11.23 -16.69 23.59
N ASN A 168 -11.98 -15.70 24.05
CA ASN A 168 -12.46 -15.61 25.44
C ASN A 168 -13.28 -16.84 25.87
N ASP A 169 -14.11 -17.37 24.97
CA ASP A 169 -14.93 -18.56 25.19
C ASP A 169 -14.10 -19.85 25.37
N GLN A 170 -12.95 -19.91 24.73
CA GLN A 170 -12.04 -21.05 24.75
C GLN A 170 -10.85 -20.85 25.71
N ASN A 171 -10.70 -19.66 26.27
CA ASN A 171 -9.58 -19.25 27.13
C ASN A 171 -8.20 -19.58 26.52
N GLU A 172 -8.07 -19.47 25.20
CA GLU A 172 -6.85 -19.77 24.47
C GLU A 172 -6.59 -18.79 23.33
N TRP A 173 -5.35 -18.76 22.87
CA TRP A 173 -4.97 -18.03 21.67
C TRP A 173 -5.17 -18.90 20.44
N GLY A 174 -5.97 -18.43 19.47
CA GLY A 174 -6.18 -19.12 18.21
C GLY A 174 -6.24 -18.19 17.00
N TRP A 175 -6.13 -18.79 15.81
CA TRP A 175 -6.36 -18.09 14.54
C TRP A 175 -7.86 -17.78 14.34
N GLN A 176 -8.16 -16.68 13.65
CA GLN A 176 -9.53 -16.25 13.38
C GLN A 176 -10.21 -17.15 12.36
N ARG A 177 -9.48 -17.60 11.34
CA ARG A 177 -10.05 -18.43 10.28
C ARG A 177 -9.72 -19.91 10.49
N PRO A 178 -10.65 -20.82 10.12
CA PRO A 178 -10.37 -22.23 10.14
C PRO A 178 -9.27 -22.59 9.14
N ARG A 179 -8.66 -23.75 9.32
CA ARG A 179 -7.74 -24.31 8.33
C ARG A 179 -8.53 -24.71 7.08
N LEU A 180 -8.22 -24.09 5.95
CA LEU A 180 -8.79 -24.38 4.64
C LEU A 180 -7.65 -24.84 3.72
N PHE A 181 -7.75 -26.05 3.15
CA PHE A 181 -6.75 -26.61 2.25
C PHE A 181 -5.32 -26.59 2.82
N CYS A 182 -5.15 -26.97 4.09
CA CYS A 182 -3.87 -26.92 4.82
C CYS A 182 -3.27 -25.51 5.00
N THR A 183 -4.04 -24.45 4.72
CA THR A 183 -3.65 -23.05 4.95
C THR A 183 -4.52 -22.41 6.02
N THR A 184 -4.01 -21.36 6.66
CA THR A 184 -4.78 -20.49 7.55
C THR A 184 -4.69 -19.09 6.99
N GLU A 185 -5.83 -18.45 6.68
CA GLU A 185 -5.88 -17.10 6.10
C GLU A 185 -5.04 -16.09 6.89
N ASP A 186 -5.08 -16.17 8.23
CA ASP A 186 -4.31 -15.35 9.18
C ASP A 186 -2.79 -15.36 8.95
N GLN A 187 -2.25 -16.45 8.39
CA GLN A 187 -0.83 -16.59 8.05
C GLN A 187 -0.59 -16.47 6.54
N PHE A 188 -1.56 -16.91 5.73
CA PHE A 188 -1.45 -16.98 4.28
C PHE A 188 -1.25 -15.59 3.66
N THR A 189 -1.95 -14.57 4.14
CA THR A 189 -1.81 -13.20 3.61
C THR A 189 -0.39 -12.66 3.76
N GLN A 190 0.23 -12.90 4.92
CA GLN A 190 1.61 -12.50 5.19
C GLN A 190 2.61 -13.11 4.19
N SER A 191 2.34 -14.34 3.73
CA SER A 191 3.23 -15.07 2.82
C SER A 191 3.44 -14.40 1.46
N PHE A 192 2.49 -13.55 1.03
CA PHE A 192 2.63 -12.76 -0.20
C PHE A 192 2.72 -11.26 0.03
N ILE A 193 2.18 -10.74 1.14
CA ILE A 193 2.30 -9.31 1.45
C ILE A 193 3.75 -8.92 1.71
N LEU A 194 4.48 -9.68 2.55
CA LEU A 194 5.85 -9.33 2.93
C LEU A 194 6.86 -9.45 1.77
N PRO A 195 6.96 -10.56 1.04
CA PRO A 195 7.99 -10.71 0.00
C PRO A 195 7.61 -10.07 -1.34
N TYR A 196 6.33 -9.77 -1.60
CA TYR A 196 5.89 -9.26 -2.91
C TYR A 196 5.22 -7.89 -2.83
N VAL A 197 4.08 -7.76 -2.14
CA VAL A 197 3.26 -6.53 -2.22
C VAL A 197 3.99 -5.33 -1.61
N ILE A 198 4.58 -5.48 -0.42
CA ILE A 198 5.33 -4.39 0.20
C ILE A 198 6.52 -3.95 -0.69
N PRO A 199 7.40 -4.86 -1.14
CA PRO A 199 8.48 -4.51 -2.07
C PRO A 199 7.99 -3.87 -3.37
N MET A 200 6.85 -4.31 -3.93
CA MET A 200 6.27 -3.68 -5.13
C MET A 200 5.87 -2.23 -4.89
N LEU A 201 5.22 -1.94 -3.75
CA LEU A 201 4.81 -0.58 -3.38
C LEU A 201 6.03 0.32 -3.09
N GLU A 202 7.04 -0.19 -2.39
CA GLU A 202 8.29 0.53 -2.10
C GLU A 202 9.11 0.78 -3.37
N ASN A 203 9.18 -0.21 -4.27
CA ASN A 203 9.80 -0.05 -5.58
C ASN A 203 9.03 0.93 -6.47
N ALA A 204 7.70 1.06 -6.28
CA ALA A 204 6.89 2.10 -6.88
C ALA A 204 7.02 3.48 -6.18
N GLY A 205 7.77 3.58 -5.06
CA GLY A 205 8.16 4.84 -4.43
C GLY A 205 7.38 5.22 -3.18
N ALA A 206 6.47 4.35 -2.76
CA ALA A 206 5.77 4.54 -1.50
C ALA A 206 6.69 4.24 -0.32
N TYR A 207 6.42 4.87 0.82
CA TYR A 207 6.82 4.36 2.12
C TYR A 207 5.67 3.50 2.67
N VAL A 208 5.96 2.25 3.04
CA VAL A 208 4.94 1.32 3.53
C VAL A 208 5.11 1.07 5.02
N TYR A 209 4.08 1.39 5.78
CA TYR A 209 3.96 1.09 7.20
C TYR A 209 3.08 -0.14 7.40
N THR A 210 3.48 -1.06 8.28
CA THR A 210 2.67 -2.22 8.69
C THR A 210 2.59 -2.28 10.21
N PRO A 211 1.43 -2.63 10.79
CA PRO A 211 1.27 -2.76 12.23
C PRO A 211 1.90 -4.05 12.80
N ARG A 212 2.33 -4.98 11.94
CA ARG A 212 3.00 -6.23 12.32
C ARG A 212 4.43 -6.21 11.83
N GLU A 213 5.32 -6.84 12.61
CA GLU A 213 6.71 -7.08 12.25
C GLU A 213 6.81 -7.69 10.83
N ARG A 214 7.68 -7.10 10.00
CA ARG A 214 7.87 -7.49 8.60
C ARG A 214 9.15 -8.30 8.38
N ASP A 215 10.10 -8.22 9.31
CA ASP A 215 11.28 -9.05 9.30
C ASP A 215 10.95 -10.44 9.83
N THR A 216 11.35 -11.46 9.07
CA THR A 216 11.20 -12.85 9.49
C THR A 216 12.48 -13.39 10.15
N GLN A 217 13.51 -12.56 10.25
CA GLN A 217 14.69 -12.80 11.07
C GLN A 217 14.31 -13.00 12.54
N LYS A 218 14.83 -14.07 13.15
CA LYS A 218 14.51 -14.42 14.55
C LYS A 218 15.42 -13.75 15.56
N ASN A 219 16.54 -13.22 15.10
CA ASN A 219 17.50 -12.52 15.93
C ASN A 219 17.15 -11.02 15.98
N GLU A 220 16.98 -10.48 17.18
CA GLU A 220 16.73 -9.06 17.41
C GLU A 220 17.86 -8.49 18.26
N ILE A 221 18.30 -7.28 17.91
CA ILE A 221 19.24 -6.49 18.72
C ILE A 221 18.71 -5.07 18.78
N ILE A 222 18.54 -4.57 20.01
CA ILE A 222 18.17 -3.19 20.27
C ILE A 222 19.42 -2.47 20.78
N VAL A 223 19.77 -1.36 20.14
CA VAL A 223 20.85 -0.48 20.58
C VAL A 223 20.23 0.81 21.07
N ASP A 224 20.44 1.09 22.34
CA ASP A 224 19.78 2.19 23.05
C ASP A 224 20.81 3.03 23.80
N ASN A 225 20.52 4.31 24.01
CA ASN A 225 21.40 5.21 24.73
C ASN A 225 21.35 5.02 26.25
N ASP A 226 20.26 4.47 26.80
CA ASP A 226 20.11 4.22 28.24
C ASP A 226 20.52 2.79 28.64
N THR A 227 20.35 1.83 27.74
CA THR A 227 20.53 0.40 28.02
C THR A 227 21.59 -0.24 27.13
N PRO A 228 22.83 -0.38 27.61
CA PRO A 228 23.87 -1.14 26.91
C PRO A 228 23.48 -2.63 26.88
N ASN A 229 23.20 -3.17 25.70
CA ASN A 229 22.89 -4.58 25.52
C ASN A 229 23.54 -5.11 24.24
N ALA A 230 24.62 -5.90 24.38
CA ALA A 230 25.39 -6.47 23.26
C ALA A 230 25.68 -5.47 22.13
N SER A 231 25.89 -4.20 22.48
CA SER A 231 25.96 -3.10 21.54
C SER A 231 26.70 -1.91 22.12
N ILE A 232 27.12 -0.99 21.25
CA ILE A 232 27.81 0.23 21.60
C ILE A 232 26.99 1.42 21.11
N TYR A 233 26.76 2.39 21.98
CA TYR A 233 26.24 3.71 21.64
C TYR A 233 27.31 4.77 21.88
N LEU A 234 27.52 5.67 20.91
CA LEU A 234 28.53 6.72 20.95
C LEU A 234 27.96 8.03 20.44
N GLU A 235 28.36 9.13 21.07
CA GLU A 235 28.01 10.49 20.69
C GLU A 235 29.29 11.28 20.41
N GLU A 236 29.46 11.72 19.17
CA GLU A 236 30.50 12.68 18.80
C GLU A 236 29.89 14.09 18.75
N THR A 237 30.46 15.00 19.52
CA THR A 237 30.08 16.42 19.57
C THR A 237 30.95 17.23 18.62
N SER A 238 30.41 18.32 18.09
CA SER A 238 31.22 19.31 17.39
C SER A 238 31.64 20.45 18.32
N LYS A 239 32.56 21.29 17.84
CA LYS A 239 32.93 22.54 18.52
C LYS A 239 31.74 23.50 18.77
N LYS A 240 30.62 23.33 18.05
CA LYS A 240 29.48 24.27 18.07
C LYS A 240 28.21 23.67 18.67
N ALA A 241 28.12 22.35 18.77
CA ALA A 241 26.93 21.66 19.22
C ALA A 241 27.32 20.43 20.05
N ARG A 242 26.65 20.27 21.18
CA ARG A 242 26.80 19.14 22.10
C ARG A 242 25.48 18.38 22.17
N TRP A 243 25.59 17.10 22.47
CA TRP A 243 24.41 16.27 22.70
C TRP A 243 23.83 16.55 24.08
N GLU A 244 22.52 16.73 24.11
CA GLU A 244 21.74 17.08 25.30
C GLU A 244 20.59 16.08 25.47
N THR A 245 20.16 15.89 26.73
CA THR A 245 18.96 15.10 27.02
C THR A 245 17.74 15.99 26.87
N ALA A 246 16.80 15.59 26.02
CA ALA A 246 15.51 16.25 25.90
C ALA A 246 14.69 16.04 27.18
N SER A 247 13.81 16.99 27.50
CA SER A 247 12.83 16.82 28.58
C SER A 247 11.77 15.75 28.26
N ALA A 248 11.57 15.46 26.97
CA ALA A 248 10.68 14.40 26.52
C ALA A 248 11.26 13.02 26.87
N ARG A 249 10.37 12.11 27.32
CA ARG A 249 10.73 10.71 27.56
C ARG A 249 11.04 10.00 26.26
N GLY A 250 12.04 9.12 26.30
CA GLY A 250 12.49 8.31 25.18
C GLY A 250 12.16 6.82 25.34
N PHE A 251 12.62 6.05 24.37
CA PHE A 251 12.61 4.60 24.45
C PHE A 251 13.70 4.11 25.42
N ALA A 252 13.43 3.09 26.23
CA ALA A 252 14.47 2.27 26.85
C ALA A 252 13.97 0.85 27.05
N GLN A 253 14.79 -0.15 26.72
CA GLN A 253 14.44 -1.55 26.93
C GLN A 253 14.73 -1.97 28.37
N THR A 254 13.89 -1.55 29.31
CA THR A 254 14.03 -1.89 30.73
C THR A 254 13.57 -3.32 31.06
N LYS A 255 12.75 -3.91 30.19
CA LYS A 255 12.19 -5.26 30.35
C LYS A 255 12.22 -6.05 29.06
N ARG A 256 12.24 -7.39 29.20
CA ARG A 256 12.07 -8.33 28.08
C ARG A 256 10.60 -8.45 27.65
N ILE A 257 9.66 -8.37 28.59
CA ILE A 257 8.22 -8.47 28.36
C ILE A 257 7.55 -7.29 29.07
N TYR A 258 6.72 -6.56 28.33
CA TYR A 258 5.91 -5.46 28.83
C TYR A 258 4.46 -5.95 28.97
N THR A 259 3.80 -5.57 30.05
CA THR A 259 2.38 -5.89 30.27
C THR A 259 1.47 -4.77 29.77
N ASP A 260 0.16 -5.02 29.75
CA ASP A 260 -0.83 -4.00 29.35
C ASP A 260 -0.65 -2.71 30.17
N GLY A 261 -0.67 -1.58 29.46
CA GLY A 261 -0.43 -0.25 30.04
C GLY A 261 1.05 0.14 30.16
N GLU A 262 1.98 -0.79 29.97
CA GLU A 262 3.42 -0.48 29.96
C GLU A 262 3.89 -0.09 28.55
N SER A 263 4.68 0.99 28.47
CA SER A 263 5.25 1.44 27.20
C SER A 263 6.76 1.69 27.34
N PRO A 264 7.61 0.98 26.58
CA PRO A 264 9.05 1.25 26.60
C PRO A 264 9.39 2.64 26.07
N PHE A 265 8.50 3.28 25.30
CA PHE A 265 8.68 4.64 24.75
C PHE A 265 8.50 5.76 25.77
N GLN A 266 8.23 5.42 27.03
CA GLN A 266 8.07 6.38 28.12
C GLN A 266 9.07 6.16 29.26
N THR A 267 9.93 5.15 29.17
CA THR A 267 10.83 4.74 30.26
C THR A 267 12.26 5.23 30.09
N GLY A 268 12.66 5.67 28.90
CA GLY A 268 14.02 6.11 28.59
C GLY A 268 14.19 7.63 28.52
N THR A 269 15.36 8.01 28.04
CA THR A 269 15.78 9.37 27.71
C THR A 269 15.92 9.54 26.21
N CYS A 270 15.77 10.77 25.73
CA CYS A 270 15.95 11.11 24.32
C CYS A 270 17.13 12.07 24.18
N ARG A 271 18.04 11.76 23.27
CA ARG A 271 19.22 12.58 22.99
C ARG A 271 18.98 13.45 21.76
N PHE A 272 19.30 14.74 21.85
CA PHE A 272 19.16 15.69 20.74
C PHE A 272 20.39 16.59 20.63
N ILE A 273 20.54 17.20 19.46
CA ILE A 273 21.63 18.15 19.19
C ILE A 273 21.14 19.25 18.25
N SER A 274 21.67 20.46 18.43
CA SER A 274 21.36 21.59 17.55
C SER A 274 21.93 21.38 16.15
N THR A 275 21.14 21.75 15.14
CA THR A 275 21.55 21.64 13.73
C THR A 275 22.64 22.66 13.36
N GLU A 276 23.57 22.26 12.51
CA GLU A 276 24.61 23.15 11.98
C GLU A 276 24.33 23.58 10.53
N LYS A 277 24.41 24.89 10.26
CA LYS A 277 24.08 25.49 8.96
C LYS A 277 25.15 25.31 7.87
N LYS A 278 26.40 24.93 8.19
CA LYS A 278 27.53 24.84 7.23
C LYS A 278 28.07 23.42 7.15
N LYS A 279 28.20 22.89 5.93
CA LYS A 279 28.89 21.62 5.64
C LYS A 279 30.38 21.78 5.93
N LYS A 280 30.83 21.39 7.13
CA LYS A 280 32.25 21.37 7.47
C LYS A 280 32.94 20.13 6.89
N LYS A 281 34.23 20.24 6.56
CA LYS A 281 35.08 19.09 6.23
C LYS A 281 35.04 18.07 7.38
N ASN A 282 35.07 16.77 7.06
CA ASN A 282 34.71 15.60 7.87
C ASN A 282 35.19 15.50 9.34
N LYS A 283 36.07 16.36 9.85
CA LYS A 283 36.66 16.26 11.20
C LYS A 283 35.92 17.02 12.31
N ASP A 284 34.81 17.68 12.00
CA ASP A 284 34.18 18.68 12.88
C ASP A 284 32.63 18.52 12.91
N GLN A 285 32.11 17.36 12.48
CA GLN A 285 30.67 17.09 12.42
C GLN A 285 30.23 16.31 13.64
N ALA A 286 29.13 16.75 14.27
CA ALA A 286 28.50 15.96 15.33
C ALA A 286 27.70 14.80 14.73
N PHE A 287 27.77 13.65 15.37
CA PHE A 287 26.99 12.47 15.02
C PHE A 287 26.76 11.58 16.23
N ALA A 288 25.78 10.68 16.11
CA ALA A 288 25.61 9.58 17.05
C ALA A 288 25.77 8.27 16.30
N SER A 289 26.36 7.28 16.96
CA SER A 289 26.56 5.95 16.44
C SER A 289 25.97 4.90 17.34
N TRP A 290 25.23 4.00 16.71
CA TRP A 290 24.75 2.77 17.32
C TRP A 290 25.58 1.66 16.65
N ILE A 291 25.98 0.63 17.39
CA ILE A 291 26.80 -0.45 16.84
C ILE A 291 26.34 -1.76 17.48
N PRO A 292 25.49 -2.57 16.81
CA PRO A 292 25.01 -3.83 17.33
C PRO A 292 26.04 -4.93 17.13
N THR A 293 26.11 -5.85 18.09
CA THR A 293 26.77 -7.14 17.91
C THR A 293 25.73 -8.14 17.41
N LEU A 294 25.79 -8.48 16.13
CA LEU A 294 24.82 -9.40 15.54
C LEU A 294 25.14 -10.86 15.93
N PRO A 295 24.16 -11.63 16.43
CA PRO A 295 24.39 -12.99 16.90
C PRO A 295 24.61 -13.98 15.75
N ALA A 296 24.13 -13.66 14.55
CA ALA A 296 24.30 -14.46 13.35
C ALA A 296 24.38 -13.59 12.10
N THR A 297 25.05 -14.09 11.07
CA THR A 297 24.95 -13.51 9.73
C THR A 297 23.55 -13.74 9.17
N GLY A 298 22.94 -12.72 8.59
CA GLY A 298 21.64 -12.82 7.94
C GLY A 298 21.19 -11.49 7.36
N GLU A 299 19.99 -11.48 6.81
CA GLU A 299 19.25 -10.26 6.51
C GLU A 299 18.55 -9.81 7.80
N TYR A 300 18.66 -8.51 8.09
CA TYR A 300 18.05 -7.85 9.22
C TYR A 300 17.38 -6.58 8.69
N ALA A 301 16.12 -6.37 9.05
CA ALA A 301 15.48 -5.09 8.91
C ALA A 301 16.05 -4.13 9.95
N VAL A 302 16.17 -2.87 9.54
CA VAL A 302 16.76 -1.84 10.39
C VAL A 302 15.67 -0.87 10.79
N TYR A 303 15.41 -0.82 12.08
CA TYR A 303 14.46 0.10 12.67
C TYR A 303 15.17 1.24 13.39
N VAL A 304 14.58 2.42 13.34
CA VAL A 304 14.96 3.53 14.21
C VAL A 304 13.72 4.11 14.86
N THR A 305 13.88 4.51 16.11
CA THR A 305 12.91 5.29 16.85
C THR A 305 13.55 6.60 17.31
N TYR A 306 12.73 7.63 17.45
CA TYR A 306 13.12 8.95 17.92
C TYR A 306 11.90 9.66 18.51
N GLN A 307 12.17 10.73 19.26
CA GLN A 307 11.12 11.65 19.69
C GLN A 307 11.01 12.84 18.74
N THR A 308 9.78 13.20 18.39
CA THR A 308 9.50 14.46 17.68
C THR A 308 9.48 15.62 18.67
N LEU A 309 10.39 16.57 18.48
CA LEU A 309 10.48 17.81 19.24
C LEU A 309 10.00 19.00 18.38
N PRO A 310 9.62 20.15 18.97
CA PRO A 310 9.08 21.30 18.22
C PRO A 310 9.95 21.79 17.05
N ASN A 311 11.27 21.60 17.13
CA ASN A 311 12.25 22.00 16.11
C ASN A 311 12.92 20.81 15.41
N SER A 312 12.30 19.63 15.45
CA SER A 312 12.82 18.45 14.73
C SER A 312 13.00 18.73 13.24
N VAL A 313 14.06 18.17 12.66
CA VAL A 313 14.36 18.30 11.23
C VAL A 313 13.51 17.35 10.41
N SER A 314 13.23 17.71 9.16
CA SER A 314 12.56 16.82 8.20
C SER A 314 13.52 16.02 7.33
N ASP A 315 14.84 16.20 7.50
CA ASP A 315 15.90 15.67 6.65
C ASP A 315 17.12 15.15 7.45
N ALA A 316 16.88 14.54 8.62
CA ALA A 316 17.91 13.88 9.42
C ALA A 316 18.60 12.80 8.58
N THR A 317 19.94 12.78 8.56
CA THR A 317 20.69 11.86 7.69
C THR A 317 21.10 10.64 8.49
N TYR A 318 20.71 9.47 8.00
CA TYR A 318 21.09 8.18 8.55
C TYR A 318 21.97 7.45 7.56
N LEU A 319 23.12 6.99 8.02
CA LEU A 319 24.01 6.12 7.25
C LEU A 319 23.97 4.73 7.86
N VAL A 320 23.59 3.77 7.02
CA VAL A 320 23.53 2.35 7.36
C VAL A 320 24.73 1.67 6.73
N PHE A 321 25.66 1.20 7.54
CA PHE A 321 26.81 0.42 7.08
C PHE A 321 26.46 -1.06 7.13
N HIS A 322 26.55 -1.72 5.99
CA HIS A 322 26.29 -3.13 5.83
C HIS A 322 27.30 -3.75 4.86
N LYS A 323 27.32 -5.07 4.71
CA LYS A 323 28.29 -5.73 3.81
C LYS A 323 28.18 -5.30 2.34
N GLY A 324 27.03 -4.77 1.93
CA GLY A 324 26.81 -4.22 0.59
C GLY A 324 27.35 -2.79 0.38
N GLY A 325 27.91 -2.16 1.42
CA GLY A 325 28.37 -0.78 1.40
C GLY A 325 27.61 0.10 2.39
N VAL A 326 27.38 1.35 2.00
CA VAL A 326 26.69 2.34 2.82
C VAL A 326 25.42 2.79 2.10
N THR A 327 24.29 2.70 2.79
CA THR A 327 23.03 3.26 2.31
C THR A 327 22.68 4.51 3.13
N GLU A 328 22.44 5.63 2.44
CA GLU A 328 22.06 6.91 3.02
C GLU A 328 20.55 7.12 2.96
N PHE A 329 19.96 7.50 4.09
CA PHE A 329 18.55 7.84 4.23
C PHE A 329 18.37 9.25 4.78
N LYS A 330 17.30 9.90 4.33
CA LYS A 330 16.74 11.10 4.95
C LYS A 330 15.47 10.73 5.70
N VAL A 331 15.40 11.11 6.97
CA VAL A 331 14.28 10.80 7.85
C VAL A 331 13.64 12.08 8.34
N ASN A 332 12.32 12.14 8.18
CA ASN A 332 11.52 13.25 8.66
C ASN A 332 11.13 13.04 10.13
N GLN A 333 11.90 13.64 11.04
CA GLN A 333 11.69 13.52 12.49
C GLN A 333 10.55 14.41 13.02
N GLN A 334 9.83 15.12 12.14
CA GLN A 334 8.62 15.89 12.48
C GLN A 334 7.36 15.00 12.51
N MET A 335 7.49 13.73 12.16
CA MET A 335 6.41 12.74 12.16
C MET A 335 6.92 11.40 12.68
N GLY A 336 6.01 10.48 13.01
CA GLY A 336 6.38 9.13 13.44
C GLY A 336 6.93 9.05 14.86
N ASN A 337 6.46 9.92 15.75
CA ASN A 337 6.91 9.99 17.14
C ASN A 337 6.64 8.68 17.90
N GLY A 338 7.61 8.23 18.72
CA GLY A 338 7.38 7.18 19.71
C GLY A 338 6.96 5.82 19.15
N THR A 339 7.42 5.50 17.94
CA THR A 339 7.21 4.19 17.31
C THR A 339 8.50 3.70 16.65
N TRP A 340 8.55 2.41 16.32
CA TRP A 340 9.60 1.84 15.49
C TRP A 340 9.29 2.10 14.02
N TYR A 341 10.23 2.67 13.28
CA TYR A 341 10.11 2.85 11.84
C TYR A 341 11.25 2.15 11.10
N ILE A 342 10.92 1.52 9.97
CA ILE A 342 11.84 0.77 9.11
C ILE A 342 12.67 1.71 8.26
N SER A 343 13.90 2.00 8.67
CA SER A 343 14.85 2.75 7.85
C SER A 343 15.31 1.98 6.62
N VAL A 344 15.32 0.64 6.68
CA VAL A 344 15.76 -0.23 5.58
C VAL A 344 14.87 -1.48 5.51
N LEU A 345 14.20 -1.70 4.38
CA LEU A 345 14.14 -3.04 3.81
C LEU A 345 15.11 -3.10 2.65
N SER A 346 16.14 -3.90 2.80
CA SER A 346 16.88 -4.39 1.67
C SER A 346 16.69 -5.89 1.74
N SER A 347 15.99 -6.44 0.75
CA SER A 347 16.16 -7.81 0.29
C SER A 347 17.61 -8.12 -0.18
N SER A 348 18.59 -7.35 0.32
CA SER A 348 20.01 -7.44 0.02
C SER A 348 20.90 -6.71 1.06
N ILE A 349 20.60 -6.75 2.37
CA ILE A 349 21.73 -6.78 3.32
C ILE A 349 22.35 -8.18 3.19
N ARG A 350 23.02 -8.42 2.06
CA ARG A 350 23.80 -9.64 1.83
C ARG A 350 25.12 -9.54 2.58
N GLY A 351 25.03 -9.77 3.88
CA GLY A 351 25.91 -10.67 4.61
C GLY A 351 26.79 -10.11 5.73
N ILE A 352 27.54 -11.08 6.26
CA ILE A 352 28.57 -11.15 7.31
C ILE A 352 29.12 -9.81 7.81
N MET A 353 28.75 -9.43 9.05
CA MET A 353 29.62 -8.73 10.00
C MET A 353 29.19 -9.08 11.43
N THR A 354 30.18 -9.21 12.33
CA THR A 354 30.00 -9.32 13.79
C THR A 354 29.75 -7.96 14.46
N THR A 355 29.80 -6.86 13.70
CA THR A 355 29.58 -5.47 14.14
C THR A 355 29.03 -4.64 12.97
N ALA A 356 27.86 -4.00 13.12
CA ALA A 356 27.36 -3.00 12.17
C ALA A 356 27.60 -1.59 12.72
N TRP A 357 27.74 -0.57 11.87
CA TRP A 357 27.93 0.82 12.31
C TRP A 357 26.77 1.67 11.82
N TRP A 358 26.12 2.39 12.72
CA TRP A 358 25.08 3.36 12.42
C TRP A 358 25.68 4.75 12.58
N PHE A 359 25.40 5.69 11.68
CA PHE A 359 25.68 7.12 11.92
C PHE A 359 24.40 7.91 11.72
N LEU A 360 23.96 8.63 12.74
CA LEU A 360 23.04 9.75 12.59
C LEU A 360 23.87 11.03 12.47
N THR A 361 23.80 11.69 11.32
CA THR A 361 24.25 13.08 11.18
C THR A 361 23.03 13.99 10.97
N MET A 362 22.79 14.89 11.92
CA MET A 362 21.72 15.88 11.78
C MET A 362 22.18 17.02 10.88
N ARG A 363 21.89 16.88 9.58
CA ARG A 363 22.09 17.92 8.57
C ARG A 363 20.75 18.50 8.15
N ALA A 364 20.56 19.80 8.31
CA ALA A 364 19.47 20.54 7.67
C ALA A 364 20.02 21.27 6.44
N THR A 365 19.39 21.12 5.28
CA THR A 365 19.78 21.87 4.07
C THR A 365 18.65 22.77 3.56
N LYS A 366 18.92 24.08 3.47
CA LYS A 366 18.33 24.92 2.42
C LYS A 366 19.35 24.98 1.29
N THR A 367 18.92 24.54 0.10
CA THR A 367 19.53 24.70 -1.24
C THR A 367 20.69 23.78 -1.66
N ALA A 368 20.61 23.31 -2.92
CA ALA A 368 21.40 22.28 -3.61
C ALA A 368 22.71 22.80 -4.28
N TRP A 369 23.60 21.88 -4.70
CA TRP A 369 24.33 21.73 -6.00
C TRP A 369 25.43 20.62 -5.89
N PHE A 370 25.83 20.01 -7.02
CA PHE A 370 26.49 18.68 -7.24
C PHE A 370 28.06 18.63 -7.23
N VAL A 371 28.61 17.44 -6.85
CA VAL A 371 29.86 16.69 -7.29
C VAL A 371 31.27 17.16 -6.81
N PRO A 372 32.34 16.30 -6.68
CA PRO A 372 32.48 14.83 -6.58
C PRO A 372 33.11 14.33 -5.24
N MET A 373 33.05 13.02 -4.98
CA MET A 373 33.92 12.32 -3.99
C MET A 373 35.41 12.37 -4.40
N PRO A 374 36.35 12.22 -3.44
CA PRO A 374 37.12 10.97 -3.42
C PRO A 374 37.50 10.43 -2.00
N TYR A 375 37.47 9.10 -1.91
CA TYR A 375 38.42 8.16 -1.27
C TYR A 375 38.65 8.10 0.26
N VAL A 376 38.41 6.88 0.78
CA VAL A 376 39.29 5.96 1.54
C VAL A 376 39.91 6.41 2.87
N SER A 377 39.63 5.63 3.92
CA SER A 377 40.63 5.24 4.92
C SER A 377 40.25 3.92 5.63
N GLU A 378 41.04 2.90 5.33
CA GLU A 378 41.53 1.84 6.23
C GLU A 378 40.54 0.88 6.91
N VAL A 379 40.46 -0.32 6.33
CA VAL A 379 39.85 -1.53 6.90
C VAL A 379 40.91 -2.28 7.70
N VAL A 380 40.71 -2.43 9.01
CA VAL A 380 41.49 -3.38 9.83
C VAL A 380 40.71 -4.69 9.89
N TRP A 381 41.30 -5.76 9.33
CA TRP A 381 40.81 -7.12 9.48
C TRP A 381 41.29 -7.71 10.80
N VAL A 382 40.39 -8.31 11.58
CA VAL A 382 40.76 -9.32 12.58
C VAL A 382 39.97 -10.59 12.30
N ILE A 383 40.68 -11.62 11.86
CA ILE A 383 40.21 -12.99 11.69
C ILE A 383 40.36 -13.70 13.04
N LEU A 384 39.28 -14.25 13.59
CA LEU A 384 39.35 -15.29 14.62
C LEU A 384 38.45 -16.48 14.25
N ARG A 385 39.04 -17.68 14.34
CA ARG A 385 38.50 -18.99 13.96
C ARG A 385 37.73 -19.66 15.11
N VAL A 386 36.56 -20.25 14.76
CA VAL A 386 36.05 -21.62 15.10
C VAL A 386 35.80 -21.91 16.62
N ARG A 387 34.64 -22.39 17.12
CA ARG A 387 33.97 -23.69 16.85
C ARG A 387 32.62 -23.83 17.62
N ALA A 388 31.72 -24.62 17.02
CA ALA A 388 30.67 -25.49 17.61
C ALA A 388 29.34 -24.93 18.19
N LYS A 389 28.25 -25.42 17.55
CA LYS A 389 26.82 -25.56 17.94
C LYS A 389 26.62 -26.69 19.00
N PRO A 390 25.38 -27.08 19.43
CA PRO A 390 24.00 -26.49 19.37
C PRO A 390 23.35 -26.44 20.81
N ALA A 391 22.09 -26.09 21.12
CA ALA A 391 20.77 -26.48 20.58
C ALA A 391 19.60 -25.67 21.22
N ASP A 392 18.42 -25.80 20.58
CA ASP A 392 17.03 -25.68 21.10
C ASP A 392 16.25 -24.34 21.13
N PHE A 393 15.03 -24.43 20.58
CA PHE A 393 13.91 -23.46 20.40
C PHE A 393 12.82 -23.68 21.51
N PRO A 394 11.66 -22.99 21.54
CA PRO A 394 11.22 -21.64 21.11
C PRO A 394 10.38 -20.91 22.21
N VAL A 395 9.82 -19.71 21.91
CA VAL A 395 8.39 -19.28 22.11
C VAL A 395 8.26 -17.74 22.20
N ILE A 396 7.17 -17.23 21.61
CA ILE A 396 6.81 -15.86 21.15
C ILE A 396 5.62 -15.33 21.95
N TRP A 397 5.51 -14.03 22.34
CA TRP A 397 4.26 -13.24 22.56
C TRP A 397 4.63 -11.73 22.79
N ARG A 398 3.80 -10.67 22.72
CA ARG A 398 2.67 -10.10 21.92
C ARG A 398 2.32 -8.73 22.56
N VAL A 399 1.91 -7.66 21.82
CA VAL A 399 1.38 -6.39 22.44
C VAL A 399 0.32 -5.67 21.56
N PRO A 400 -0.70 -4.96 22.12
CA PRO A 400 -1.82 -4.29 21.42
C PRO A 400 -1.55 -2.83 20.98
N VAL A 401 -2.41 -2.28 20.09
CA VAL A 401 -2.30 -0.94 19.47
C VAL A 401 -3.52 -0.05 19.79
N THR A 402 -3.29 1.22 20.12
CA THR A 402 -4.30 2.29 20.25
C THR A 402 -4.14 3.31 19.11
N LEU A 403 -5.25 3.82 18.55
CA LEU A 403 -5.26 4.84 17.48
C LEU A 403 -5.52 6.26 18.01
N PRO A 404 -5.11 7.31 17.25
CA PRO A 404 -5.02 8.68 17.74
C PRO A 404 -6.24 9.53 17.35
N SER A 405 -7.22 9.63 18.25
CA SER A 405 -8.12 10.78 18.32
C SER A 405 -8.70 10.83 19.73
N GLY A 406 -8.34 11.85 20.51
CA GLY A 406 -8.69 12.00 21.92
C GLY A 406 -10.17 12.30 22.21
N THR A 407 -11.09 11.49 21.68
CA THR A 407 -12.51 11.49 22.04
C THR A 407 -12.88 10.10 22.52
N VAL A 408 -13.19 9.97 23.81
CA VAL A 408 -13.77 8.75 24.38
C VAL A 408 -15.21 8.65 23.87
N CYS A 409 -15.47 7.74 22.94
CA CYS A 409 -16.83 7.30 22.69
C CYS A 409 -17.16 6.26 23.76
N LEU A 410 -17.89 6.67 24.80
CA LEU A 410 -18.52 5.75 25.73
C LEU A 410 -19.60 4.98 24.96
N MET A 411 -19.27 3.80 24.43
CA MET A 411 -20.31 2.82 24.16
C MET A 411 -20.79 2.31 25.50
N THR A 412 -21.90 2.86 25.98
CA THR A 412 -22.72 2.25 27.02
C THR A 412 -23.14 0.86 26.54
N TYR A 413 -22.71 -0.14 27.31
CA TYR A 413 -23.15 -1.53 27.20
C TYR A 413 -24.69 -1.59 27.24
N MET A 414 -25.32 -1.99 26.13
CA MET A 414 -26.70 -2.45 26.15
C MET A 414 -26.69 -3.96 26.41
N PRO A 415 -27.33 -4.47 27.47
CA PRO A 415 -27.46 -5.91 27.67
C PRO A 415 -28.39 -6.52 26.61
N ASP A 416 -28.03 -7.71 26.14
CA ASP A 416 -28.77 -8.53 25.19
C ASP A 416 -30.25 -8.68 25.57
N ALA A 417 -31.14 -8.07 24.79
CA ALA A 417 -32.52 -8.51 24.67
C ALA A 417 -32.58 -9.64 23.64
N ARG A 418 -32.69 -10.87 24.14
CA ARG A 418 -32.97 -12.07 23.34
C ARG A 418 -34.39 -11.97 22.79
N GLU A 419 -34.55 -11.94 21.47
CA GLU A 419 -35.76 -12.49 20.84
C GLU A 419 -35.36 -13.41 19.68
N ARG A 420 -35.80 -14.67 19.79
CA ARG A 420 -35.73 -15.67 18.73
C ARG A 420 -36.79 -15.32 17.70
N THR A 421 -36.41 -15.22 16.43
CA THR A 421 -37.35 -15.41 15.33
C THR A 421 -36.92 -16.63 14.54
N ILE A 422 -37.63 -17.73 14.76
CA ILE A 422 -37.58 -18.93 13.94
C ILE A 422 -38.45 -18.63 12.72
N MET A 423 -37.88 -18.72 11.52
CA MET A 423 -38.66 -18.91 10.29
C MET A 423 -38.29 -20.24 9.67
N TRP A 424 -39.19 -21.21 9.82
CA TRP A 424 -39.23 -22.39 8.97
C TRP A 424 -40.03 -22.04 7.73
N THR A 425 -39.52 -22.38 6.55
CA THR A 425 -40.34 -22.83 5.42
C THR A 425 -39.48 -23.71 4.50
N THR A 426 -40.16 -24.73 4.00
CA THR A 426 -39.74 -25.95 3.30
C THR A 426 -38.84 -25.79 2.08
#